data_AF-A0A814R0T2-F1
#
_entry.id   AF-A0A814R0T2-F1
#
_cell.length_a   1.000
_cell.length_b   1.000
_cell.length_c   1.000
_cell.angle_alpha   90.00
_cell.angle_beta   90.00
_cell.angle_gamma   90.00
#
_symmetry.space_group_name_H-M   'P 1'
#
loop_
_entity.id
_entity.type
_entity.pdbx_description
1 polymer ?
#
loop_
_entity_poly.entity_id
_entity_poly.type
_entity_poly.pdbx_seq_one_letter_code
_entity_poly.pdbx_strand_id
1 'polypeptide(L)'
;MVKKSEQEDLGNDVESLQLAQDERIFIKASNLLVKKWSKKDPNFIEYFRNERLTTHNAWYEGVDHFTPSTNNALEAINNVIKKENTFRERLSLSRFKVLAFEIVEKWSKCYERVLKKYNYKQTISLELWTTGYQWVKLNKSILSTECDNSVQYYIPVGDETKNTNV
;
A
#
# COMPACT_ATOMS: atom_id res chain seq x y z
N MET A 1 9.01 5.37 -25.80
CA MET A 1 8.73 6.17 -24.58
C MET A 1 7.24 6.11 -24.35
N VAL A 2 6.80 5.43 -23.28
CA VAL A 2 5.38 5.19 -22.96
C VAL A 2 4.69 6.54 -22.68
N LYS A 3 3.46 6.73 -23.16
CA LYS A 3 2.73 7.99 -22.94
C LYS A 3 2.34 8.10 -21.46
N LYS A 4 2.25 9.31 -20.92
CA LYS A 4 1.92 9.55 -19.50
C LYS A 4 0.63 8.85 -19.05
N SER A 5 -0.40 8.83 -19.91
CA SER A 5 -1.66 8.11 -19.64
C SER A 5 -1.48 6.59 -19.54
N GLU A 6 -0.57 6.02 -20.33
CA GLU A 6 -0.29 4.58 -20.30
C GLU A 6 0.54 4.19 -19.07
N GLN A 7 1.34 5.11 -18.52
CA GLN A 7 2.04 4.88 -17.25
C GLN A 7 1.06 4.84 -16.07
N GLU A 8 0.04 5.69 -16.09
CA GLU A 8 -1.03 5.70 -15.10
C GLU A 8 -1.87 4.41 -15.18
N ASP A 9 -2.25 3.99 -16.38
CA ASP A 9 -2.94 2.72 -16.60
C ASP A 9 -2.13 1.51 -16.10
N LEU A 10 -0.82 1.50 -16.34
CA LEU A 10 0.07 0.44 -15.85
C LEU A 10 0.15 0.45 -14.32
N GLY A 11 0.22 1.64 -13.71
CA GLY A 11 0.18 1.80 -12.26
C GLY A 11 -1.10 1.21 -11.66
N ASN A 12 -2.26 1.55 -12.23
CA ASN A 12 -3.56 1.05 -11.80
C ASN A 12 -3.68 -0.48 -11.93
N ASP A 13 -3.13 -1.07 -13.00
CA ASP A 13 -3.11 -2.52 -13.18
C ASP A 13 -2.19 -3.21 -12.15
N VAL A 14 -1.04 -2.61 -11.80
CA VAL A 14 -0.14 -3.11 -10.76
C VAL A 14 -0.77 -3.00 -9.37
N GLU A 15 -1.47 -1.90 -9.08
CA GLU A 15 -2.24 -1.74 -7.84
C GLU A 15 -3.34 -2.79 -7.74
N SER A 16 -4.07 -3.04 -8.83
CA SER A 16 -5.09 -4.10 -8.87
C SER A 16 -4.49 -5.49 -8.65
N LEU A 17 -3.28 -5.73 -9.18
CA LEU A 17 -2.54 -6.98 -8.95
C LEU A 17 -2.12 -7.13 -7.47
N GLN A 18 -1.73 -6.04 -6.81
CA GLN A 18 -1.39 -6.05 -5.37
C GLN A 18 -2.56 -6.55 -4.53
N LEU A 19 -3.80 -6.21 -4.90
CA LEU A 19 -5.02 -6.56 -4.18
C LEU A 19 -5.46 -8.03 -4.38
N ALA A 20 -4.66 -8.86 -5.04
CA ALA A 20 -4.94 -10.28 -5.17
C ALA A 20 -5.10 -10.93 -3.78
N GLN A 21 -6.17 -11.71 -3.61
CA GLN A 21 -6.54 -12.31 -2.31
C GLN A 21 -5.82 -13.61 -2.02
N ASP A 22 -5.44 -14.34 -3.07
CA ASP A 22 -4.70 -15.58 -2.95
C ASP A 22 -3.71 -15.74 -4.11
N GLU A 23 -2.82 -16.71 -3.95
CA GLU A 23 -1.78 -17.02 -4.93
C GLU A 23 -2.35 -17.36 -6.31
N ARG A 24 -3.52 -18.04 -6.36
CA ARG A 24 -4.13 -18.47 -7.61
C ARG A 24 -4.62 -17.27 -8.42
N ILE A 25 -5.24 -16.30 -7.75
CA ILE A 25 -5.67 -15.03 -8.35
C ILE A 25 -4.44 -14.23 -8.75
N PHE A 26 -3.43 -14.13 -7.89
CA PHE A 26 -2.20 -13.39 -8.17
C PHE A 26 -1.48 -13.90 -9.42
N ILE A 27 -1.31 -15.22 -9.58
CA ILE A 27 -0.68 -15.84 -10.75
C ILE A 27 -1.48 -15.56 -12.02
N LYS A 28 -2.81 -15.69 -11.97
CA LYS A 28 -3.66 -15.40 -13.14
C LYS A 28 -3.60 -13.93 -13.55
N ALA A 29 -3.75 -13.02 -12.60
CA ALA A 29 -3.67 -11.58 -12.83
C ALA A 29 -2.27 -11.17 -13.35
N SER A 30 -1.21 -11.75 -12.80
CA SER A 30 0.17 -11.58 -13.27
C SER A 30 0.33 -11.95 -14.75
N ASN A 31 -0.20 -13.11 -15.16
CA ASN A 31 -0.16 -13.54 -16.55
C ASN A 31 -0.93 -12.59 -17.49
N LEU A 32 -2.07 -12.07 -17.03
CA LEU A 32 -2.87 -11.10 -17.79
C LEU A 32 -2.15 -9.74 -17.93
N LEU A 33 -1.56 -9.23 -16.84
CA LEU A 33 -0.81 -7.99 -16.83
C LEU A 33 0.37 -8.07 -17.80
N VAL A 34 1.17 -9.13 -17.70
CA VAL A 34 2.27 -9.38 -18.62
C VAL A 34 1.77 -9.41 -20.06
N LYS A 35 0.72 -10.19 -20.37
CA LYS A 35 0.19 -10.29 -21.73
C LYS A 35 -0.27 -8.93 -22.28
N LYS A 36 -0.89 -8.09 -21.44
CA LYS A 36 -1.37 -6.74 -21.80
C LYS A 36 -0.21 -5.79 -22.11
N TRP A 37 0.86 -5.82 -21.31
CA TRP A 37 1.90 -4.81 -21.36
C TRP A 37 3.18 -5.22 -22.10
N SER A 38 3.43 -6.52 -22.35
CA SER A 38 4.63 -6.99 -23.06
C SER A 38 4.83 -6.37 -24.44
N LYS A 39 3.75 -5.95 -25.12
CA LYS A 39 3.86 -5.28 -26.43
C LYS A 39 4.10 -3.77 -26.32
N LYS A 40 3.73 -3.16 -25.19
CA LYS A 40 3.79 -1.71 -24.97
C LYS A 40 5.11 -1.29 -24.31
N ASP A 41 5.57 -2.06 -23.33
CA ASP A 41 6.84 -1.84 -22.64
C ASP A 41 7.51 -3.19 -22.31
N PRO A 42 8.15 -3.83 -23.31
CA PRO A 42 8.74 -5.15 -23.12
C PRO A 42 9.85 -5.17 -22.07
N ASN A 43 10.69 -4.13 -22.04
CA ASN A 43 11.83 -4.03 -21.13
C ASN A 43 11.37 -3.93 -19.67
N PHE A 44 10.39 -3.05 -19.40
CA PHE A 44 9.83 -2.95 -18.06
C PHE A 44 9.16 -4.27 -17.64
N ILE A 45 8.39 -4.89 -18.53
CA ILE A 45 7.66 -6.13 -18.18
C ILE A 45 8.59 -7.32 -17.96
N GLU A 46 9.67 -7.41 -18.71
CA GLU A 46 10.71 -8.42 -18.46
C GLU A 46 11.35 -8.22 -17.09
N TYR A 47 11.79 -6.99 -16.79
CA TYR A 47 12.32 -6.65 -15.48
C TYR A 47 11.31 -6.93 -14.35
N PHE A 48 10.07 -6.46 -14.50
CA PHE A 48 9.02 -6.60 -13.50
C PHE A 48 8.66 -8.06 -13.26
N ARG A 49 8.59 -8.87 -14.32
CA ARG A 49 8.35 -10.32 -14.18
C ARG A 49 9.46 -11.00 -13.38
N ASN A 50 10.71 -10.72 -13.71
CA ASN A 50 11.84 -11.34 -13.04
C ASN A 50 11.89 -10.91 -11.56
N GLU A 51 11.84 -9.61 -11.30
CA GLU A 51 12.03 -9.08 -9.95
C GLU A 51 10.80 -9.23 -9.05
N ARG A 52 9.60 -8.95 -9.55
CA ARG A 52 8.38 -8.82 -8.74
C ARG A 52 7.41 -9.97 -8.86
N LEU A 53 7.45 -10.73 -9.96
CA LEU A 53 6.53 -11.87 -10.13
C LEU A 53 7.22 -13.21 -9.85
N THR A 54 8.56 -13.25 -9.93
CA THR A 54 9.36 -14.48 -9.76
C THR A 54 10.21 -14.42 -8.49
N THR A 55 11.16 -13.47 -8.40
CA THR A 55 12.12 -13.43 -7.29
C THR A 55 11.50 -12.94 -5.99
N HIS A 56 10.73 -11.85 -6.02
CA HIS A 56 10.13 -11.23 -4.85
C HIS A 56 8.61 -11.14 -5.01
N ASN A 57 7.93 -12.29 -5.08
CA ASN A 57 6.49 -12.39 -5.36
C ASN A 57 5.57 -12.20 -4.14
N ALA A 58 6.15 -12.02 -2.95
CA ALA A 58 5.43 -11.95 -1.68
C ALA A 58 4.88 -10.55 -1.33
N TRP A 59 4.48 -9.74 -2.33
CA TRP A 59 4.11 -8.32 -2.14
C TRP A 59 2.63 -8.01 -2.34
N TYR A 60 1.80 -9.02 -2.67
CA TYR A 60 0.36 -8.86 -2.77
C TYR A 60 -0.33 -9.12 -1.42
N GLU A 61 -1.48 -8.50 -1.17
CA GLU A 61 -2.17 -8.50 0.13
C GLU A 61 -2.53 -9.91 0.62
N GLY A 62 -2.87 -10.81 -0.32
CA GLY A 62 -3.20 -12.21 0.00
C GLY A 62 -2.06 -13.05 0.60
N VAL A 63 -0.82 -12.56 0.58
CA VAL A 63 0.33 -13.24 1.23
C VAL A 63 0.26 -13.08 2.74
N ASP A 64 -0.13 -11.90 3.20
CA ASP A 64 -0.22 -11.56 4.63
C ASP A 64 -1.40 -10.61 4.86
N HIS A 65 -2.53 -11.21 5.21
CA HIS A 65 -3.81 -10.52 5.35
C HIS A 65 -3.87 -9.51 6.51
N PHE A 66 -2.95 -9.58 7.46
CA PHE A 66 -3.01 -8.81 8.70
C PHE A 66 -1.94 -7.72 8.80
N THR A 67 -1.02 -7.68 7.85
CA THR A 67 0.02 -6.65 7.78
C THR A 67 -0.35 -5.61 6.73
N PRO A 68 -0.35 -4.31 7.08
CA PRO A 68 -0.64 -3.27 6.10
C PRO A 68 0.48 -3.19 5.06
N SER A 69 0.17 -3.45 3.79
CA SER A 69 1.09 -3.27 2.65
C SER A 69 1.20 -1.79 2.25
N THR A 70 1.48 -0.94 3.23
CA THR A 70 1.63 0.50 3.03
C THR A 70 3.08 0.92 3.19
N ASN A 71 3.50 1.87 2.36
CA ASN A 71 4.83 2.48 2.47
C ASN A 71 4.90 3.54 3.59
N ASN A 72 3.81 3.75 4.35
CA ASN A 72 3.65 4.81 5.34
C ASN A 72 4.82 4.90 6.32
N ALA A 73 5.34 3.77 6.78
CA ALA A 73 6.49 3.74 7.69
C ALA A 73 7.76 4.30 7.01
N LEU A 74 8.03 3.89 5.77
CA LEU A 74 9.15 4.38 4.97
C LEU A 74 8.98 5.87 4.64
N GLU A 75 7.78 6.30 4.27
CA GLU A 75 7.47 7.70 3.98
C GLU A 75 7.60 8.59 5.22
N ALA A 76 7.14 8.11 6.38
CA ALA A 76 7.28 8.81 7.65
C ALA A 76 8.76 9.01 8.00
N ILE A 77 9.58 7.96 7.90
CA ILE A 77 11.04 8.06 8.13
C ILE A 77 11.69 9.02 7.13
N ASN A 78 11.36 8.89 5.85
CA ASN A 78 11.86 9.80 4.82
C ASN A 78 11.48 11.26 5.11
N ASN A 79 10.28 11.51 5.65
CA ASN A 79 9.84 12.84 6.03
C ASN A 79 10.65 13.38 7.22
N VAL A 80 10.91 12.57 8.25
CA VAL A 80 11.77 12.97 9.39
C VAL A 80 13.17 13.33 8.90
N ILE A 81 13.80 12.45 8.10
CA ILE A 81 15.13 12.71 7.55
C ILE A 81 15.14 14.04 6.78
N LYS A 82 14.15 14.25 5.90
CA LYS A 82 14.08 15.45 5.05
C LYS A 82 13.76 16.72 5.84
N LYS A 83 12.84 16.68 6.80
CA LYS A 83 12.32 17.89 7.46
C LYS A 83 13.03 18.24 8.76
N GLU A 84 13.56 17.24 9.46
CA GLU A 84 14.15 17.42 10.80
C GLU A 84 15.66 17.24 10.80
N ASN A 85 16.22 16.37 9.95
CA ASN A 85 17.65 16.07 9.98
C ASN A 85 18.45 16.81 8.92
N THR A 86 18.05 16.71 7.65
CA THR A 86 18.80 17.30 6.53
C THR A 86 18.24 18.64 6.08
N PHE A 87 17.02 19.00 6.48
CA PHE A 87 16.28 20.16 5.99
C PHE A 87 16.23 20.23 4.45
N ARG A 88 16.29 19.07 3.77
CA ARG A 88 16.39 18.91 2.31
C ARG A 88 17.64 19.53 1.69
N GLU A 89 18.66 19.83 2.48
CA GLU A 89 19.94 20.34 1.99
C GLU A 89 20.87 19.22 1.55
N ARG A 90 21.75 19.53 0.58
CA ARG A 90 22.84 18.63 0.21
C ARG A 90 23.98 18.78 1.21
N LEU A 91 24.27 17.72 1.94
CA LEU A 91 25.33 17.71 2.94
C LEU A 91 26.65 17.25 2.31
N SER A 92 27.76 17.81 2.80
CA SER A 92 29.08 17.23 2.54
C SER A 92 29.19 15.84 3.17
N LEU A 93 30.04 14.96 2.63
CA LEU A 93 30.18 13.59 3.12
C LEU A 93 30.48 13.53 4.63
N SER A 94 31.37 14.40 5.12
CA SER A 94 31.72 14.48 6.54
C SER A 94 30.51 14.84 7.40
N ARG A 95 29.69 15.80 6.95
CA ARG A 95 28.49 16.23 7.68
C ARG A 95 27.39 15.18 7.63
N PHE A 96 27.21 14.53 6.49
CA PHE A 96 26.27 13.42 6.33
C PHE A 96 26.60 12.26 7.27
N LYS A 97 27.89 11.90 7.38
CA LYS A 97 28.32 10.82 8.27
C LYS A 97 27.98 11.11 9.73
N VAL A 98 28.28 12.32 10.21
CA VAL A 98 27.92 12.74 11.58
C VAL A 98 26.40 12.67 11.78
N LEU A 99 25.63 13.26 10.87
CA LEU A 99 24.17 13.27 10.96
C LEU A 99 23.56 11.85 10.92
N ALA A 100 24.12 10.95 10.11
CA ALA A 100 23.66 9.56 10.03
C ALA A 100 23.83 8.84 11.38
N PHE A 101 24.97 9.03 12.05
CA PHE A 101 25.18 8.50 13.40
C PHE A 101 24.22 9.11 14.42
N GLU A 102 24.00 10.43 14.37
CA GLU A 102 23.04 11.12 15.25
C GLU A 102 21.61 10.60 15.06
N ILE A 103 21.19 10.34 13.81
CA ILE A 103 19.89 9.73 13.51
C ILE A 103 19.83 8.34 14.16
N VAL A 104 20.78 7.46 13.87
CA VAL A 104 20.77 6.09 14.41
C VAL A 104 20.78 6.11 15.94
N GLU A 105 21.60 6.96 16.56
CA GLU A 105 21.68 7.11 18.01
C GLU A 105 20.34 7.57 18.61
N LYS A 106 19.72 8.62 18.04
CA LYS A 106 18.42 9.14 18.49
C LYS A 106 17.34 8.05 18.40
N TRP A 107 17.29 7.32 17.29
CA TRP A 107 16.31 6.24 17.11
C TRP A 107 16.59 5.01 17.98
N SER A 108 17.86 4.75 18.33
CA SER A 108 18.21 3.63 19.19
C SER A 108 17.98 3.91 20.68
N LYS A 109 18.17 5.17 21.12
CA LYS A 109 18.10 5.57 22.54
C LYS A 109 16.80 6.25 22.92
N CYS A 110 16.27 7.13 22.07
CA CYS A 110 15.09 7.95 22.40
C CYS A 110 13.78 7.35 21.90
N TYR A 111 13.85 6.34 21.02
CA TYR A 111 12.70 5.55 20.59
C TYR A 111 12.43 4.36 21.55
N GLU A 112 12.83 4.48 22.81
CA GLU A 112 12.26 3.64 23.87
C GLU A 112 10.76 3.94 23.93
N ARG A 113 9.96 2.88 23.78
CA ARG A 113 8.51 2.75 23.96
C ARG A 113 7.84 3.93 24.70
N VAL A 114 7.71 5.08 24.07
CA VAL A 114 6.56 5.93 24.32
C VAL A 114 5.43 5.07 23.79
N LEU A 115 4.80 4.30 24.69
CA LEU A 115 3.56 3.60 24.44
C LEU A 115 2.68 4.63 23.74
N LYS A 116 2.59 4.55 22.41
CA LYS A 116 1.68 5.40 21.66
C LYS A 116 0.36 5.21 22.38
N LYS A 117 -0.21 6.30 22.89
CA LYS A 117 -1.47 6.21 23.64
C LYS A 117 -2.53 5.82 22.62
N TYR A 118 -2.73 4.52 22.45
CA TYR A 118 -3.79 3.99 21.63
C TYR A 118 -5.09 4.26 22.40
N ASN A 119 -6.03 4.93 21.76
CA ASN A 119 -7.38 5.02 22.30
C ASN A 119 -8.00 3.63 22.22
N TYR A 120 -8.07 2.94 23.36
CA TYR A 120 -8.72 1.63 23.48
C TYR A 120 -10.23 1.70 23.25
N LYS A 121 -10.80 2.90 23.34
CA LYS A 121 -12.20 3.16 23.02
C LYS A 121 -12.29 3.78 21.64
N GLN A 122 -12.83 3.01 20.69
CA GLN A 122 -13.08 3.47 19.34
C GLN A 122 -14.21 4.51 19.38
N THR A 123 -13.89 5.77 19.09
CA THR A 123 -14.91 6.83 18.97
C THR A 123 -15.31 6.91 17.51
N ILE A 124 -16.51 6.42 17.19
CA ILE A 124 -17.09 6.56 15.84
C ILE A 124 -17.60 7.99 15.71
N SER A 125 -17.06 8.76 14.76
CA SER A 125 -17.53 10.12 14.50
C SER A 125 -18.94 10.11 13.88
N LEU A 126 -19.68 11.21 14.03
CA LEU A 126 -20.98 11.37 13.37
C LEU A 126 -20.86 11.28 11.84
N GLU A 127 -19.76 11.77 11.29
CA GLU A 127 -19.43 11.65 9.87
C GLU A 127 -19.29 10.19 9.43
N LEU A 128 -18.57 9.38 10.21
CA LEU A 128 -18.41 7.94 9.95
C LEU A 128 -19.74 7.18 10.07
N TRP A 129 -20.59 7.56 11.04
CA TRP A 129 -21.96 7.06 11.12
C TRP A 129 -22.81 7.43 9.91
N THR A 130 -22.70 8.67 9.44
CA THR A 130 -23.49 9.17 8.31
C THR A 130 -23.10 8.49 7.01
N THR A 131 -21.80 8.35 6.76
CA THR A 131 -21.27 7.63 5.59
C THR A 131 -21.60 6.14 5.65
N GLY A 132 -21.49 5.50 6.81
CA GLY A 132 -21.93 4.12 7.01
C GLY A 132 -23.42 3.92 6.71
N TYR A 133 -24.28 4.82 7.20
CA TYR A 133 -25.72 4.78 6.92
C TYR A 133 -26.05 4.97 5.43
N GLN A 134 -25.39 5.92 4.76
CA GLN A 134 -25.55 6.12 3.33
C GLN A 134 -25.09 4.89 2.54
N TRP A 135 -24.01 4.24 2.96
CA TRP A 135 -23.52 3.03 2.33
C TRP A 135 -24.50 1.85 2.48
N VAL A 136 -25.07 1.65 3.67
CA VAL A 136 -26.09 0.61 3.91
C VAL A 136 -27.33 0.83 3.02
N LYS A 137 -27.73 2.08 2.79
CA LYS A 137 -28.83 2.40 1.87
C LYS A 137 -28.61 1.98 0.42
N LEU A 138 -27.35 1.80 -0.01
CA LEU A 138 -27.04 1.33 -1.37
C LEU A 138 -27.42 -0.14 -1.58
N ASN A 139 -27.67 -0.90 -0.50
CA ASN A 139 -28.11 -2.30 -0.53
C ASN A 139 -27.25 -3.18 -1.45
N LYS A 140 -25.93 -3.00 -1.38
CA LYS A 140 -24.96 -3.73 -2.21
C LYS A 140 -24.90 -5.20 -1.81
N SER A 141 -24.58 -6.07 -2.78
CA SER A 141 -24.31 -7.48 -2.50
C SER A 141 -22.98 -7.60 -1.76
N ILE A 142 -22.99 -8.20 -0.59
CA ILE A 142 -21.80 -8.41 0.25
C ILE A 142 -21.60 -9.92 0.38
N LEU A 143 -20.40 -10.38 0.04
CA LEU A 143 -19.96 -11.73 0.36
C LEU A 143 -19.24 -11.68 1.70
N SER A 144 -19.46 -12.66 2.55
CA SER A 144 -18.69 -12.80 3.80
C SER A 144 -18.02 -14.17 3.85
N THR A 145 -16.85 -14.20 4.45
CA THR A 145 -16.11 -15.44 4.71
C THR A 145 -15.60 -15.37 6.14
N GLU A 146 -15.95 -16.38 6.93
CA GLU A 146 -15.40 -16.56 8.27
C GLU A 146 -13.99 -17.12 8.15
N CYS A 147 -13.04 -16.41 8.76
CA CYS A 147 -11.70 -16.90 9.06
C CYS A 147 -11.61 -17.06 10.58
N ASP A 148 -10.72 -17.93 11.07
CA ASP A 148 -10.65 -18.43 12.45
C ASP A 148 -11.07 -17.46 13.57
N ASN A 149 -10.71 -16.18 13.50
CA ASN A 149 -11.10 -15.14 14.46
C ASN A 149 -11.65 -13.83 13.83
N SER A 150 -12.00 -13.82 12.54
CA SER A 150 -12.48 -12.61 11.86
C SER A 150 -13.46 -12.93 10.73
N VAL A 151 -14.37 -12.00 10.47
CA VAL A 151 -15.26 -12.06 9.29
C VAL A 151 -14.70 -11.11 8.24
N GLN A 152 -14.29 -11.64 7.09
CA GLN A 152 -13.92 -10.84 5.94
C GLN A 152 -15.17 -10.56 5.11
N TYR A 153 -15.37 -9.30 4.72
CA TYR A 153 -16.48 -8.87 3.85
C TYR A 153 -15.92 -8.41 2.50
N TYR A 154 -16.53 -8.86 1.40
CA TYR A 154 -16.13 -8.53 0.04
C TYR A 154 -17.28 -7.92 -0.73
N ILE A 155 -16.95 -6.97 -1.61
CA ILE A 155 -17.87 -6.37 -2.57
C ILE A 155 -17.50 -6.96 -3.95
N PRO A 156 -18.44 -7.56 -4.70
CA PRO A 156 -18.16 -8.09 -6.03
C PRO A 156 -17.67 -7.01 -7.00
N VAL A 157 -16.68 -7.37 -7.83
CA VAL A 157 -16.16 -6.51 -8.90
C VAL A 157 -17.31 -6.11 -9.84
N GLY A 158 -17.47 -4.79 -10.07
CA GLY A 158 -18.56 -4.23 -10.89
C GLY A 158 -19.65 -3.49 -10.09
N ASP A 159 -19.75 -3.70 -8.78
CA ASP A 159 -20.59 -2.92 -7.85
C ASP A 159 -19.82 -1.75 -7.18
N GLU A 160 -18.65 -1.43 -7.74
CA GLU A 160 -17.73 -0.38 -7.33
C GLU A 160 -18.23 1.01 -7.76
N THR A 161 -19.47 1.37 -7.42
CA THR A 161 -19.77 2.80 -7.31
C THR A 161 -18.93 3.35 -6.17
N LYS A 162 -17.82 4.01 -6.54
CA LYS A 162 -17.05 4.87 -5.64
C LYS A 162 -18.07 5.78 -4.96
N ASN A 163 -18.01 5.88 -3.63
CA ASN A 163 -18.62 7.01 -2.94
C ASN A 163 -17.84 8.27 -3.39
N THR A 164 -18.15 8.79 -4.56
CA THR A 164 -17.82 10.16 -4.93
C THR A 164 -18.81 11.04 -4.19
N ASN A 165 -18.31 11.81 -3.22
CA ASN A 165 -18.89 12.99 -2.54
C ASN A 165 -18.25 13.03 -1.13
N VAL A 166 -17.46 14.01 -0.69
CA VAL A 166 -17.11 15.38 -1.12
C VAL A 166 -15.69 15.67 -0.64
#